data_AF-A0A7J4DSN0-F1
#
_entry.id   AF-A0A7J4DSN0-F1
#
_cell.length_a   1.000
_cell.length_b   1.000
_cell.length_c   1.000
_cell.angle_alpha   90.00
_cell.angle_beta   90.00
_cell.angle_gamma   90.00
#
_symmetry.space_group_name_H-M   'P 1'
#
loop_
_entity.id
_entity.type
_entity.pdbx_description
1 polymer ?
#
loop_
_entity_poly.entity_id
_entity_poly.type
_entity_poly.pdbx_seq_one_letter_code
_entity_poly.pdbx_strand_id
1 'polypeptide(L)'
;MHTQRVYNISPPKFISKTVCAVLASHNIEVDPLVVERSVSEIPRSYGGDYGIPIMRFLRQVKDVQERNKIIDEIVEKLKSETIANNVVFVRGYINVDLNVSVLAKIVFEAVKHDGKEYGYVKIEQPQRIVVEHTSANPIHPLHIGHARNMSLGDTLAKLLRARGHEVQTRYYINDAGRQMAVLVYGVKMLGNYSPPENVKIDHWLGLVYAITHTLVDVLVLKREVEKLRQKGGDEYREKLSELDKLMSILARLRERDPTLFDQLAQAISSDPNPEESIAEIMRKYEFRTDEEIVKIISNRQRLHFRLNHMHD
;
A
#
# COMPACT_ATOMS: atom_id res chain seq x y z
N MET A 1 25.01 20.18 5.11
CA MET A 1 25.32 21.11 3.99
C MET A 1 26.08 20.46 2.81
N HIS A 2 26.84 19.37 2.99
CA HIS A 2 27.53 18.70 1.86
C HIS A 2 26.69 17.68 1.08
N THR A 3 25.79 16.93 1.72
CA THR A 3 24.80 16.03 1.09
C THR A 3 24.02 16.72 -0.06
N GLN A 4 23.46 17.91 0.20
CA GLN A 4 22.75 18.71 -0.80
C GLN A 4 23.65 19.08 -2.00
N ARG A 5 24.98 19.19 -1.83
CA ARG A 5 25.88 19.52 -2.95
C ARG A 5 25.93 18.38 -3.95
N VAL A 6 26.08 17.13 -3.52
CA VAL A 6 26.17 15.97 -4.42
C VAL A 6 24.87 15.82 -5.22
N TYR A 7 23.71 15.94 -4.56
CA TYR A 7 22.42 15.92 -5.24
C TYR A 7 22.11 17.15 -6.07
N ASN A 8 22.84 18.25 -5.90
CA ASN A 8 22.77 19.41 -6.79
C ASN A 8 23.72 19.27 -7.99
N ILE A 9 24.53 18.21 -8.04
CA ILE A 9 25.50 17.91 -9.11
C ILE A 9 25.04 16.68 -9.93
N SER A 10 23.81 16.18 -9.72
CA SER A 10 23.32 15.10 -10.59
C SER A 10 23.31 15.55 -12.05
N PRO A 11 23.59 14.64 -13.02
CA PRO A 11 23.65 15.02 -14.42
C PRO A 11 22.43 15.80 -14.93
N PRO A 12 21.19 15.36 -14.63
CA PRO A 12 20.00 16.13 -15.01
C PRO A 12 19.95 17.54 -14.42
N LYS A 13 20.36 17.72 -13.16
CA LYS A 13 20.28 19.01 -12.47
C LYS A 13 21.33 20.01 -12.90
N PHE A 14 22.58 19.58 -13.12
CA PHE A 14 23.59 20.54 -13.58
C PHE A 14 23.28 20.96 -15.02
N ILE A 15 22.86 20.03 -15.88
CA ILE A 15 22.45 20.32 -17.26
C ILE A 15 21.27 21.30 -17.25
N SER A 16 20.23 21.01 -16.47
CA SER A 16 19.05 21.88 -16.40
C SER A 16 19.37 23.26 -15.84
N LYS A 17 20.19 23.35 -14.79
CA LYS A 17 20.62 24.62 -14.21
C LYS A 17 21.35 25.50 -15.23
N THR A 18 22.30 24.92 -15.99
CA THR A 18 23.03 25.66 -17.03
C THR A 18 22.12 26.10 -18.16
N VAL A 19 21.25 25.21 -18.63
CA VAL A 19 20.26 25.52 -19.68
C VAL A 19 19.33 26.64 -19.23
N CYS A 20 18.73 26.54 -18.04
CA CYS A 20 17.84 27.57 -17.49
C CYS A 20 18.55 28.92 -17.34
N ALA A 21 19.81 28.93 -16.88
CA ALA A 21 20.57 30.16 -16.71
C ALA A 21 20.82 30.88 -18.05
N VAL A 22 21.15 30.14 -19.11
CA VAL A 22 21.33 30.73 -20.46
C VAL A 22 19.98 31.16 -21.04
N LEU A 23 18.95 30.33 -20.96
CA LEU A 23 17.62 30.71 -21.47
C LEU A 23 17.12 32.00 -20.79
N ALA A 24 17.29 32.12 -19.48
CA ALA A 24 16.94 33.33 -18.74
C ALA A 24 17.72 34.58 -19.20
N SER A 25 19.01 34.46 -19.54
CA SER A 25 19.79 35.60 -20.06
C SER A 25 19.34 36.07 -21.45
N HIS A 26 18.56 35.26 -22.16
CA HIS A 26 17.91 35.60 -23.43
C HIS A 26 16.41 35.87 -23.27
N ASN A 27 15.94 36.15 -22.05
CA ASN A 27 14.52 36.41 -21.73
C ASN A 27 13.57 35.25 -22.09
N ILE A 28 14.07 34.00 -22.03
CA ILE A 28 13.28 32.79 -22.24
C ILE A 28 12.99 32.16 -20.88
N GLU A 29 11.80 32.41 -20.35
CA GLU A 29 11.35 31.80 -19.10
C GLU A 29 10.89 30.36 -19.33
N VAL A 30 11.41 29.45 -18.50
CA VAL A 30 11.06 28.03 -18.50
C VAL A 30 10.99 27.53 -17.07
N ASP A 31 10.10 26.58 -16.80
CA ASP A 31 10.05 25.88 -15.52
C ASP A 31 11.30 24.98 -15.40
N PRO A 32 12.19 25.21 -14.40
CA PRO A 32 13.39 24.38 -14.20
C PRO A 32 13.10 22.89 -14.05
N LEU A 33 11.95 22.53 -13.46
CA LEU A 33 11.56 21.13 -13.29
C LEU A 33 11.21 20.47 -14.63
N VAL A 34 10.62 21.23 -15.56
CA VAL A 34 10.34 20.75 -16.92
C VAL A 34 11.63 20.55 -17.71
N VAL A 35 12.61 21.44 -17.54
CA VAL A 35 13.94 21.31 -18.16
C VAL A 35 14.67 20.09 -17.60
N GLU A 36 14.73 19.93 -16.27
CA GLU A 36 15.37 18.78 -15.60
C GLU A 36 14.75 17.46 -16.04
N ARG A 37 13.42 17.36 -16.09
CA ARG A 37 12.72 16.15 -16.54
C ARG A 37 12.86 15.86 -18.05
N SER A 38 13.33 16.84 -18.83
CA SER A 38 13.60 16.66 -20.25
C SER A 38 15.02 16.15 -20.51
N VAL A 39 15.88 16.08 -19.49
CA VAL A 39 17.19 15.44 -19.58
C VAL A 39 17.03 13.94 -19.42
N SER A 40 17.54 13.15 -20.37
CA SER A 40 17.44 11.69 -20.34
C SER A 40 18.79 11.05 -20.65
N GLU A 41 18.98 9.82 -20.18
CA GLU A 41 20.07 8.98 -20.65
C GLU A 41 19.89 8.68 -22.14
N ILE A 42 20.99 8.66 -22.88
CA ILE A 42 21.00 8.37 -24.32
C ILE A 42 21.96 7.23 -24.63
N PRO A 43 21.74 6.46 -25.72
CA PRO A 43 22.73 5.51 -26.20
C PRO A 43 24.05 6.22 -26.51
N ARG A 44 25.18 5.65 -26.08
CA ARG A 44 26.52 6.21 -26.36
C ARG A 44 26.80 6.42 -27.85
N SER A 45 26.17 5.64 -28.72
CA SER A 45 26.23 5.82 -30.18
C SER A 45 25.68 7.18 -30.66
N TYR A 46 24.93 7.89 -29.82
CA TYR A 46 24.43 9.25 -30.08
C TYR A 46 25.37 10.33 -29.53
N GLY A 47 26.54 9.96 -28.99
CA GLY A 47 27.61 10.90 -28.64
C GLY A 47 27.49 11.53 -27.25
N GLY A 48 26.98 10.80 -26.26
CA GLY A 48 26.99 11.22 -24.85
C GLY A 48 26.36 10.18 -23.92
N ASP A 49 26.37 10.46 -22.62
CA ASP A 49 25.64 9.68 -21.61
C ASP A 49 24.24 10.29 -21.37
N TYR A 50 24.10 11.62 -21.42
CA TYR A 50 22.83 12.32 -21.28
C TYR A 50 22.54 13.23 -22.48
N GLY A 51 21.26 13.49 -22.74
CA GLY A 51 20.81 14.42 -23.78
C GLY A 51 19.62 15.25 -23.35
N ILE A 52 19.52 16.47 -23.88
CA ILE A 52 18.35 17.34 -23.72
C ILE A 52 17.85 17.83 -25.08
N PRO A 53 16.55 17.70 -25.40
CA PRO A 53 15.96 18.20 -26.64
C PRO A 53 15.81 19.73 -26.61
N ILE A 54 16.93 20.46 -26.78
CA ILE A 54 16.98 21.91 -26.57
C ILE A 54 16.00 22.68 -27.47
N MET A 55 15.72 22.16 -28.67
CA MET A 55 14.80 22.79 -29.63
C MET A 55 13.38 22.96 -29.09
N ARG A 56 12.95 22.16 -28.12
CA ARG A 56 11.65 22.32 -27.45
C ARG A 56 11.53 23.67 -26.74
N PHE A 57 12.63 24.18 -26.19
CA PHE A 57 12.67 25.41 -25.40
C PHE A 57 12.95 26.65 -26.25
N LEU A 58 13.41 26.47 -27.49
CA LEU A 58 13.75 27.56 -28.41
C LEU A 58 12.70 27.81 -29.49
N ARG A 59 11.49 27.24 -29.36
CA ARG A 59 10.41 27.37 -30.37
C ARG A 59 9.99 28.82 -30.62
N GLN A 60 10.09 29.67 -29.60
CA GLN A 60 9.74 31.10 -29.70
C GLN A 60 10.80 31.95 -30.39
N VAL A 61 12.06 31.46 -30.46
CA VAL A 61 13.16 32.14 -31.12
C VAL A 61 13.08 31.85 -32.62
N LYS A 62 12.51 32.79 -33.38
CA LYS A 62 12.30 32.64 -34.83
C LYS A 62 13.58 32.82 -35.62
N ASP A 63 14.46 33.71 -35.17
CA ASP A 63 15.74 33.97 -35.83
C ASP A 63 16.69 32.78 -35.64
N VAL A 64 17.23 32.29 -36.76
CA VAL A 64 18.10 31.10 -36.77
C VAL A 64 19.47 31.41 -36.16
N GLN A 65 20.00 32.62 -36.35
CA GLN A 65 21.31 33.00 -35.84
C GLN A 65 21.28 33.19 -34.32
N GLU A 66 20.24 33.84 -33.81
CA GLU A 66 19.98 33.98 -32.37
C GLU A 66 19.83 32.60 -31.72
N ARG A 67 19.06 31.69 -32.34
CA ARG A 67 18.90 30.33 -31.84
C ARG A 67 20.22 29.57 -31.76
N ASN A 68 21.03 29.63 -32.81
CA ASN A 68 22.34 28.97 -32.84
C ASN A 68 23.27 29.57 -31.78
N LYS A 69 23.27 30.90 -31.61
CA LYS A 69 24.03 31.59 -30.57
C LYS A 69 23.66 31.11 -29.17
N ILE A 70 22.37 30.94 -28.87
CA ILE A 70 21.91 30.42 -27.56
C ILE A 70 22.39 28.99 -27.35
N ILE A 71 22.29 28.13 -28.37
CA ILE A 71 22.75 26.74 -28.31
C ILE A 71 24.26 26.68 -28.05
N ASP A 72 25.04 27.47 -28.79
CA ASP A 72 26.49 27.52 -28.63
C ASP A 72 26.88 28.00 -27.23
N GLU A 73 26.19 29.01 -26.69
CA GLU A 73 26.42 29.47 -25.31
C GLU A 73 26.13 28.38 -24.27
N ILE A 74 25.06 27.60 -24.44
CA ILE A 74 24.75 26.46 -23.57
C ILE A 74 25.86 25.41 -23.66
N VAL A 75 26.26 25.05 -24.89
CA VAL A 75 27.31 24.05 -25.14
C VAL A 75 28.62 24.47 -24.48
N GLU A 76 29.05 25.71 -24.67
CA GLU A 76 30.31 26.21 -24.10
C GLU A 76 30.28 26.28 -22.57
N LYS A 77 29.17 26.74 -21.96
CA LYS A 77 29.04 26.71 -20.50
C LYS A 77 29.04 25.29 -19.95
N LEU A 78 28.39 24.34 -20.62
CA LEU A 78 28.44 22.93 -20.21
C LEU A 78 29.85 22.33 -20.36
N LYS A 79 30.59 22.66 -21.44
CA LYS A 79 31.98 22.19 -21.61
C LYS A 79 32.93 22.71 -20.52
N SER A 80 32.65 23.89 -19.95
CA SER A 80 33.46 24.44 -18.87
C SER A 80 33.29 23.72 -17.53
N GLU A 81 32.23 22.90 -17.39
CA GLU A 81 31.98 22.15 -16.17
C GLU A 81 32.88 20.91 -16.10
N THR A 82 33.57 20.73 -14.97
CA THR A 82 34.53 19.62 -14.78
C THR A 82 33.92 18.22 -14.91
N ILE A 83 32.60 18.10 -14.72
CA ILE A 83 31.84 16.85 -14.83
C ILE A 83 31.51 16.49 -16.29
N ALA A 84 31.60 17.45 -17.22
CA ALA A 84 31.42 17.20 -18.64
C ALA A 84 32.77 16.87 -19.30
N ASN A 85 32.86 15.71 -19.95
CA ASN A 85 34.01 15.32 -20.77
C ASN A 85 33.89 15.90 -22.18
N ASN A 86 32.71 15.79 -22.77
CA ASN A 86 32.41 16.35 -24.08
C ASN A 86 30.94 16.80 -24.16
N VAL A 87 30.67 17.83 -24.95
CA VAL A 87 29.32 18.35 -25.18
C VAL A 87 29.15 18.66 -26.66
N VAL A 88 28.12 18.07 -27.27
CA VAL A 88 27.85 18.22 -28.70
C VAL A 88 26.39 18.56 -28.95
N PHE A 89 26.16 19.47 -29.89
CA PHE A 89 24.82 19.71 -30.43
C PHE A 89 24.60 18.82 -31.67
N VAL A 90 23.61 17.94 -31.62
CA VAL A 90 23.30 16.99 -32.70
C VAL A 90 21.79 16.89 -32.90
N ARG A 91 21.32 17.21 -34.12
CA ARG A 91 19.92 17.02 -34.55
C ARG A 91 18.87 17.56 -33.56
N GLY A 92 19.12 18.73 -32.97
CA GLY A 92 18.19 19.38 -32.05
C GLY A 92 18.35 18.99 -30.57
N TYR A 93 19.34 18.15 -30.25
CA TYR A 93 19.72 17.78 -28.90
C TYR A 93 21.07 18.38 -28.52
N ILE A 94 21.23 18.71 -27.24
CA ILE A 94 22.55 18.89 -26.63
C ILE A 94 22.84 17.61 -25.86
N ASN A 95 23.88 16.89 -26.30
CA ASN A 95 24.34 15.64 -25.71
C ASN A 95 25.60 15.90 -24.89
N VAL A 96 25.68 15.28 -23.72
CA VAL A 96 26.74 15.45 -22.74
C VAL A 96 27.33 14.09 -22.41
N ASP A 97 28.61 13.92 -22.69
CA ASP A 97 29.45 12.81 -22.24
C ASP A 97 30.07 13.19 -20.89
N LEU A 98 29.95 12.31 -19.89
CA LEU A 98 30.38 12.63 -18.53
C LEU A 98 31.85 12.24 -18.30
N ASN A 99 32.54 13.07 -17.52
CA ASN A 99 33.85 12.72 -17.00
C ASN A 99 33.67 11.70 -15.87
N VAL A 100 33.74 10.42 -16.22
CA VAL A 100 33.53 9.29 -15.29
C VAL A 100 34.48 9.36 -14.09
N SER A 101 35.74 9.76 -14.28
CA SER A 101 36.73 9.87 -13.20
C SER A 101 36.34 10.94 -12.17
N VAL A 102 35.87 12.10 -12.63
CA VAL A 102 35.40 13.19 -11.77
C VAL A 102 34.10 12.78 -11.07
N LEU A 103 33.14 12.21 -11.81
CA LEU A 103 31.87 11.76 -11.24
C LEU A 103 32.08 10.67 -10.18
N ALA A 104 32.93 9.67 -10.46
CA ALA A 104 33.24 8.61 -9.51
C ALA A 104 33.82 9.18 -8.21
N LYS A 105 34.75 10.14 -8.29
CA LYS A 105 35.30 10.81 -7.11
C LYS A 105 34.22 11.51 -6.29
N ILE A 106 33.33 12.27 -6.93
CA ILE A 106 32.21 12.96 -6.27
C ILE A 106 31.30 11.94 -5.57
N VAL A 107 30.94 10.85 -6.25
CA VAL A 107 30.07 9.80 -5.70
C VAL A 107 30.73 9.09 -4.52
N PHE A 108 32.00 8.68 -4.62
CA PHE A 108 32.68 8.00 -3.52
C PHE A 108 32.89 8.91 -2.30
N GLU A 109 33.20 10.19 -2.51
CA GLU A 109 33.26 11.18 -1.44
C GLU A 109 31.89 11.35 -0.76
N ALA A 110 30.81 11.40 -1.53
CA ALA A 110 29.44 11.46 -1.04
C ALA A 110 29.08 10.23 -0.18
N VAL A 111 29.30 9.03 -0.72
CA VAL A 111 29.02 7.77 -0.02
C VAL A 111 29.81 7.68 1.28
N LYS A 112 31.09 8.07 1.26
CA LYS A 112 31.94 8.05 2.46
C LYS A 112 31.44 9.04 3.52
N HIS A 113 31.02 10.23 3.11
CA HIS A 113 30.55 11.28 4.01
C HIS A 113 29.16 10.96 4.58
N ASP A 114 28.23 10.51 3.72
CA ASP A 114 26.82 10.34 4.06
C ASP A 114 26.52 8.97 4.68
N GLY A 115 27.37 7.96 4.41
CA GLY A 115 27.26 6.63 4.97
C GLY A 115 25.89 5.99 4.73
N LYS A 116 25.19 5.65 5.82
CA LYS A 116 23.83 5.06 5.76
C LYS A 116 22.76 6.03 5.28
N GLU A 117 23.03 7.34 5.30
CA GLU A 117 22.12 8.36 4.79
C GLU A 117 22.37 8.69 3.31
N TYR A 118 23.34 8.04 2.65
CA TYR A 118 23.48 8.18 1.20
C TYR A 118 22.20 7.71 0.51
N GLY A 119 21.70 8.50 -0.45
CA GLY A 119 20.39 8.30 -1.08
C GLY A 119 19.29 9.15 -0.44
N TYR A 120 19.47 9.62 0.79
CA TYR A 120 18.43 10.31 1.54
C TYR A 120 18.56 11.81 1.33
N VAL A 121 17.96 12.29 0.25
CA VAL A 121 17.61 13.70 0.16
C VAL A 121 16.64 13.95 1.30
N LYS A 122 16.89 14.94 2.18
CA LYS A 122 15.93 15.37 3.23
C LYS A 122 15.14 16.56 2.73
N ILE A 123 13.87 16.70 3.10
CA ILE A 123 13.10 17.90 2.80
C ILE A 123 13.40 19.00 3.80
N GLU A 124 13.24 20.25 3.37
CA GLU A 124 13.49 21.41 4.23
C GLU A 124 12.36 21.63 5.25
N GLN A 125 11.13 21.21 4.91
CA GLN A 125 9.95 21.40 5.75
C GLN A 125 9.24 20.07 6.06
N PRO A 126 9.73 19.30 7.05
CA PRO A 126 9.09 18.06 7.53
C PRO A 126 7.60 18.21 7.78
N GLN A 127 6.83 17.22 7.36
CA GLN A 127 5.40 17.11 7.68
C GLN A 127 5.15 15.92 8.58
N ARG A 128 4.07 15.99 9.37
CA ARG A 128 3.54 14.83 10.11
C ARG A 128 2.61 14.05 9.19
N ILE A 129 2.92 12.78 8.98
CA ILE A 129 2.19 11.92 8.03
C ILE A 129 1.73 10.66 8.76
N VAL A 130 0.46 10.33 8.60
CA VAL A 130 -0.09 9.04 9.02
C VAL A 130 -0.09 8.11 7.80
N VAL A 131 0.56 6.96 7.94
CA VAL A 131 0.51 5.88 6.96
C VAL A 131 -0.28 4.74 7.58
N GLU A 132 -1.52 4.56 7.14
CA GLU A 132 -2.33 3.41 7.51
C GLU A 132 -2.13 2.28 6.49
N HIS A 133 -1.84 1.08 6.96
CA HIS A 133 -1.75 -0.08 6.09
C HIS A 133 -2.12 -1.38 6.80
N THR A 134 -2.19 -2.47 6.02
CA THR A 134 -2.65 -3.80 6.43
C THR A 134 -4.15 -3.85 6.71
N SER A 135 -4.64 -3.08 7.69
CA SER A 135 -6.04 -2.92 8.15
C SER A 135 -6.95 -4.13 7.89
N ALA A 136 -6.42 -5.33 8.11
CA ALA A 136 -7.07 -6.59 7.82
C ALA A 136 -8.06 -6.89 8.93
N ASN A 137 -9.27 -7.33 8.57
CA ASN A 137 -10.23 -7.77 9.59
C ASN A 137 -9.67 -8.98 10.34
N PRO A 138 -9.77 -9.04 11.68
CA PRO A 138 -9.11 -10.05 12.51
C PRO A 138 -9.82 -11.41 12.48
N ILE A 139 -10.52 -11.75 11.39
CA ILE A 139 -11.45 -12.88 11.32
C ILE A 139 -10.78 -14.14 10.78
N HIS A 140 -9.79 -13.98 9.90
CA HIS A 140 -9.02 -15.07 9.31
C HIS A 140 -7.51 -14.81 9.47
N PRO A 141 -6.68 -15.86 9.40
CA PRO A 141 -5.22 -15.73 9.32
C PRO A 141 -4.78 -14.80 8.17
N LEU A 142 -3.64 -14.11 8.35
CA LEU A 142 -3.05 -13.29 7.31
C LEU A 142 -2.52 -14.19 6.18
N HIS A 143 -3.02 -14.02 4.95
CA HIS A 143 -2.47 -14.62 3.74
C HIS A 143 -1.57 -13.66 2.93
N ILE A 144 -0.95 -14.17 1.86
CA ILE A 144 0.00 -13.44 0.99
C ILE A 144 -0.53 -12.10 0.44
N GLY A 145 -1.85 -11.96 0.30
CA GLY A 145 -2.49 -10.71 -0.11
C GLY A 145 -2.30 -9.60 0.92
N HIS A 146 -2.35 -9.94 2.21
CA HIS A 146 -2.03 -9.00 3.29
C HIS A 146 -0.55 -8.66 3.32
N ALA A 147 0.33 -9.65 3.06
CA ALA A 147 1.77 -9.42 3.02
C ALA A 147 2.14 -8.35 1.97
N ARG A 148 1.46 -8.32 0.82
CA ARG A 148 1.63 -7.24 -0.16
C ARG A 148 1.31 -5.86 0.45
N ASN A 149 0.16 -5.73 1.09
CA ASN A 149 -0.27 -4.45 1.68
C ASN A 149 0.64 -4.02 2.84
N MET A 150 1.10 -4.98 3.65
CA MET A 150 2.09 -4.77 4.71
C MET A 150 3.40 -4.23 4.13
N SER A 151 3.96 -4.90 3.12
CA SER A 151 5.22 -4.52 2.49
C SER A 151 5.14 -3.14 1.81
N LEU A 152 4.05 -2.85 1.11
CA LEU A 152 3.86 -1.55 0.46
C LEU A 152 3.75 -0.42 1.48
N GLY A 153 2.92 -0.60 2.52
CA GLY A 153 2.72 0.39 3.56
C GLY A 153 3.99 0.66 4.36
N ASP A 154 4.69 -0.40 4.77
CA ASP A 154 5.96 -0.29 5.50
C ASP A 154 7.05 0.36 4.64
N THR A 155 7.16 -0.02 3.36
CA THR A 155 8.11 0.60 2.42
C THR A 155 7.82 2.09 2.25
N LEU A 156 6.56 2.48 2.06
CA LEU A 156 6.18 3.88 1.96
C LEU A 156 6.53 4.66 3.24
N ALA A 157 6.24 4.10 4.42
CA ALA A 157 6.58 4.72 5.68
C ALA A 157 8.10 4.90 5.84
N LYS A 158 8.90 3.89 5.47
CA LYS A 158 10.38 3.98 5.45
C LYS A 158 10.88 5.06 4.50
N LEU A 159 10.33 5.15 3.28
CA LEU A 159 10.70 6.18 2.31
C LEU A 159 10.37 7.59 2.81
N LEU A 160 9.19 7.79 3.41
CA LEU A 160 8.81 9.08 3.99
C LEU A 160 9.70 9.48 5.17
N ARG A 161 10.05 8.54 6.06
CA ARG A 161 11.02 8.79 7.15
C ARG A 161 12.40 9.13 6.60
N ALA A 162 12.85 8.41 5.56
CA ALA A 162 14.12 8.69 4.90
C ALA A 162 14.16 10.10 4.26
N ARG A 163 13.02 10.60 3.78
CA ARG A 163 12.88 12.00 3.32
C ARG A 163 12.85 13.04 4.45
N GLY A 164 12.78 12.61 5.72
CA GLY A 164 12.80 13.47 6.89
C GLY A 164 11.43 13.81 7.49
N HIS A 165 10.35 13.14 7.06
CA HIS A 165 9.02 13.34 7.65
C HIS A 165 8.87 12.66 9.01
N GLU A 166 7.97 13.20 9.84
CA GLU A 166 7.51 12.53 11.05
C GLU A 166 6.38 11.57 10.68
N VAL A 167 6.65 10.26 10.68
CA VAL A 167 5.70 9.26 10.16
C VAL A 167 5.16 8.35 11.25
N GLN A 168 3.86 8.42 11.47
CA GLN A 168 3.12 7.49 12.31
C GLN A 168 2.50 6.39 11.43
N THR A 169 2.91 5.15 11.63
CA THR A 169 2.27 3.98 11.02
C THR A 169 1.09 3.54 11.86
N ARG A 170 -0.07 3.34 11.24
CA ARG A 170 -1.30 2.89 11.91
C ARG A 170 -1.84 1.62 11.27
N TYR A 171 -2.55 0.85 12.09
CA TYR A 171 -3.28 -0.33 11.71
C TYR A 171 -4.71 -0.17 12.22
N TYR A 172 -5.66 -0.03 11.30
CA TYR A 172 -7.07 0.07 11.68
C TYR A 172 -7.65 -1.32 11.90
N ILE A 173 -8.28 -1.52 13.05
CA ILE A 173 -8.99 -2.75 13.38
C ILE A 173 -10.48 -2.47 13.26
N ASN A 174 -11.14 -3.11 12.31
CA ASN A 174 -12.61 -3.08 12.24
C ASN A 174 -13.17 -4.18 13.15
N ASP A 175 -13.48 -3.82 14.39
CA ASP A 175 -13.95 -4.71 15.44
C ASP A 175 -15.47 -4.64 15.71
N ALA A 176 -16.15 -3.63 15.17
CA ALA A 176 -17.59 -3.42 15.29
C ALA A 176 -18.42 -4.09 14.18
N GLY A 177 -17.78 -4.85 13.28
CA GLY A 177 -18.45 -5.47 12.14
C GLY A 177 -19.29 -6.70 12.51
N ARG A 178 -20.36 -6.95 11.73
CA ARG A 178 -21.23 -8.14 11.84
C ARG A 178 -20.46 -9.45 11.98
N GLN A 179 -19.35 -9.60 11.26
CA GLN A 179 -18.54 -10.82 11.31
C GLN A 179 -17.94 -11.09 12.70
N MET A 180 -17.57 -10.04 13.44
CA MET A 180 -17.13 -10.18 14.83
C MET A 180 -18.30 -10.61 15.73
N ALA A 181 -19.48 -10.02 15.54
CA ALA A 181 -20.67 -10.40 16.29
C ALA A 181 -21.11 -11.85 16.01
N VAL A 182 -21.02 -12.31 14.75
CA VAL A 182 -21.27 -13.73 14.38
C VAL A 182 -20.32 -14.67 15.11
N LEU A 183 -19.02 -14.34 15.17
CA LEU A 183 -18.08 -15.15 15.94
C LEU A 183 -18.42 -15.16 17.42
N VAL A 184 -18.66 -13.98 18.03
CA VAL A 184 -19.01 -13.89 19.45
C VAL A 184 -20.27 -14.69 19.75
N TYR A 185 -21.27 -14.60 18.89
CA TYR A 185 -22.50 -15.38 18.97
C TYR A 185 -22.19 -16.89 18.98
N GLY A 186 -21.40 -17.38 18.02
CA GLY A 186 -21.01 -18.80 17.96
C GLY A 186 -20.26 -19.26 19.21
N VAL A 187 -19.33 -18.46 19.71
CA VAL A 187 -18.58 -18.79 20.94
C VAL A 187 -19.48 -18.75 22.18
N LYS A 188 -20.43 -17.80 22.28
CA LYS A 188 -21.42 -17.77 23.37
C LYS A 188 -22.32 -19.01 23.33
N MET A 189 -22.71 -19.49 22.14
CA MET A 189 -23.50 -20.71 21.96
C MET A 189 -22.76 -21.98 22.42
N LEU A 190 -21.42 -21.98 22.34
CA LEU A 190 -20.59 -23.07 22.86
C LEU A 190 -20.40 -23.03 24.39
N GLY A 191 -20.66 -21.87 25.02
CA GLY A 191 -20.45 -21.68 26.45
C GLY A 191 -18.98 -21.72 26.90
N ASN A 192 -18.01 -21.84 25.99
CA ASN A 192 -16.57 -21.85 26.28
C ASN A 192 -15.79 -21.06 25.22
N TYR A 193 -14.82 -20.25 25.68
CA TYR A 193 -13.94 -19.43 24.83
C TYR A 193 -12.60 -20.10 24.47
N SER A 194 -12.34 -21.32 24.96
CA SER A 194 -11.04 -21.97 24.80
C SER A 194 -11.07 -23.07 23.73
N PRO A 195 -10.06 -23.12 22.83
CA PRO A 195 -9.94 -24.22 21.88
C PRO A 195 -9.60 -25.54 22.58
N PRO A 196 -9.82 -26.69 21.94
CA PRO A 196 -9.29 -27.98 22.40
C PRO A 196 -7.77 -27.94 22.54
N GLU A 197 -7.22 -28.85 23.35
CA GLU A 197 -5.77 -29.00 23.51
C GLU A 197 -5.08 -29.19 22.15
N ASN A 198 -3.94 -28.50 21.96
CA ASN A 198 -3.11 -28.51 20.74
C ASN A 198 -3.70 -27.85 19.49
N VAL A 199 -4.84 -27.14 19.59
CA VAL A 199 -5.38 -26.35 18.47
C VAL A 199 -5.02 -24.87 18.62
N LYS A 200 -4.47 -24.26 17.56
CA LYS A 200 -4.23 -22.82 17.55
C LYS A 200 -5.55 -22.06 17.61
N ILE A 201 -5.63 -21.10 18.53
CA ILE A 201 -6.85 -20.34 18.81
C ILE A 201 -7.40 -19.57 17.60
N ASP A 202 -6.54 -19.04 16.73
CA ASP A 202 -6.93 -18.34 15.51
C ASP A 202 -7.56 -19.28 14.48
N HIS A 203 -7.01 -20.49 14.32
CA HIS A 203 -7.58 -21.53 13.47
C HIS A 203 -8.93 -22.01 14.00
N TRP A 204 -9.02 -22.25 15.31
CA TRP A 204 -10.26 -22.68 15.95
C TRP A 204 -11.37 -21.63 15.84
N LEU A 205 -11.08 -20.36 16.17
CA LEU A 205 -12.04 -19.27 16.01
C LEU A 205 -12.46 -19.07 14.55
N GLY A 206 -11.55 -19.27 13.58
CA GLY A 206 -11.88 -19.26 12.16
C GLY A 206 -12.89 -20.35 11.79
N LEU A 207 -12.75 -21.55 12.36
CA LEU A 207 -13.69 -22.65 12.15
C LEU A 207 -15.05 -22.38 12.83
N VAL A 208 -15.05 -21.90 14.08
CA VAL A 208 -16.28 -21.48 14.79
C VAL A 208 -17.03 -20.42 13.99
N TYR A 209 -16.34 -19.39 13.49
CA TYR A 209 -16.93 -18.36 12.62
C TYR A 209 -17.54 -18.98 11.36
N ALA A 210 -16.80 -19.82 10.64
CA ALA A 210 -17.27 -20.41 9.38
C ALA A 210 -18.51 -21.28 9.58
N ILE A 211 -18.52 -22.13 10.61
CA ILE A 211 -19.68 -22.96 10.97
C ILE A 211 -20.87 -22.09 11.35
N THR A 212 -20.68 -21.13 12.26
CA THR A 212 -21.75 -20.27 12.77
C THR A 212 -22.37 -19.43 11.65
N HIS A 213 -21.54 -18.76 10.84
CA HIS A 213 -22.00 -17.94 9.72
C HIS A 213 -22.83 -18.77 8.73
N THR A 214 -22.32 -19.93 8.33
CA THR A 214 -23.00 -20.77 7.34
C THR A 214 -24.30 -21.35 7.90
N LEU A 215 -24.34 -21.72 9.20
CA LEU A 215 -25.58 -22.19 9.84
C LEU A 215 -26.65 -21.09 9.90
N VAL A 216 -26.27 -19.87 10.28
CA VAL A 216 -27.18 -18.72 10.33
C VAL A 216 -27.74 -18.41 8.94
N ASP A 217 -26.89 -18.34 7.91
CA ASP A 217 -27.33 -18.10 6.54
C ASP A 217 -28.30 -19.19 6.06
N VAL A 218 -28.02 -20.47 6.36
CA VAL A 218 -28.91 -21.58 6.02
C VAL A 218 -30.27 -21.45 6.71
N LEU A 219 -30.30 -21.04 7.98
CA LEU A 219 -31.57 -20.84 8.71
C LEU A 219 -32.39 -19.69 8.12
N VAL A 220 -31.75 -18.57 7.79
CA VAL A 220 -32.42 -17.42 7.15
C VAL A 220 -32.94 -17.82 5.77
N LEU A 221 -32.10 -18.43 4.95
CA LEU A 221 -32.43 -18.78 3.58
C LEU A 221 -33.50 -19.88 3.52
N LYS A 222 -33.50 -20.85 4.44
CA LYS A 222 -34.59 -21.83 4.55
C LYS A 222 -35.94 -21.16 4.79
N ARG A 223 -36.01 -20.16 5.68
CA ARG A 223 -37.25 -19.41 5.94
C ARG A 223 -37.70 -18.61 4.71
N GLU A 224 -36.76 -18.05 3.94
CA GLU A 224 -37.08 -17.35 2.68
C GLU A 224 -37.63 -18.32 1.62
N VAL A 225 -36.95 -19.46 1.42
CA VAL A 225 -37.36 -20.51 0.49
C VAL A 225 -38.76 -21.03 0.84
N GLU A 226 -39.06 -21.26 2.12
CA GLU A 226 -40.39 -21.68 2.57
C GLU A 226 -41.48 -20.65 2.24
N LYS A 227 -41.21 -19.35 2.43
CA LYS A 227 -42.15 -18.27 2.07
C LYS A 227 -42.38 -18.18 0.55
N LEU A 228 -41.34 -18.41 -0.23
CA LEU A 228 -41.39 -18.34 -1.70
C LEU A 228 -41.95 -19.62 -2.33
N ARG A 229 -41.96 -20.74 -1.61
CA ARG A 229 -42.41 -22.07 -2.11
C ARG A 229 -43.81 -22.04 -2.73
N GLN A 230 -44.72 -21.25 -2.16
CA GLN A 230 -46.09 -21.13 -2.68
C GLN A 230 -46.19 -20.25 -3.93
N LYS A 231 -45.30 -19.27 -4.08
CA LYS A 231 -45.26 -18.35 -5.23
C LYS A 231 -44.50 -18.94 -6.41
N GLY A 232 -43.51 -19.79 -6.16
CA GLY A 232 -42.64 -20.37 -7.18
C GLY A 232 -41.85 -19.30 -7.95
N GLY A 233 -41.43 -19.63 -9.17
CA GLY A 233 -40.74 -18.71 -10.08
C GLY A 233 -39.21 -18.75 -10.01
N ASP A 234 -38.58 -17.78 -10.67
CA ASP A 234 -37.12 -17.70 -10.83
C ASP A 234 -36.42 -17.40 -9.50
N GLU A 235 -36.98 -16.47 -8.71
CA GLU A 235 -36.45 -16.10 -7.38
C GLU A 235 -36.43 -17.30 -6.41
N TYR A 236 -37.49 -18.12 -6.41
CA TYR A 236 -37.52 -19.36 -5.61
C TYR A 236 -36.41 -20.34 -6.04
N ARG A 237 -36.21 -20.53 -7.35
CA ARG A 237 -35.18 -21.44 -7.89
C ARG A 237 -33.77 -20.95 -7.57
N GLU A 238 -33.54 -19.65 -7.65
CA GLU A 238 -32.26 -19.03 -7.29
C GLU A 238 -31.94 -19.25 -5.82
N LYS A 239 -32.88 -18.94 -4.92
CA LYS A 239 -32.73 -19.12 -3.47
C LYS A 239 -32.56 -20.58 -3.08
N LEU A 240 -33.25 -21.50 -3.75
CA LEU A 240 -33.06 -22.94 -3.56
C LEU A 240 -31.64 -23.38 -3.97
N SER A 241 -31.14 -22.89 -5.11
CA SER A 241 -29.77 -23.19 -5.56
C SER A 241 -28.71 -22.63 -4.61
N GLU A 242 -28.93 -21.43 -4.06
CA GLU A 242 -28.07 -20.84 -3.03
C GLU A 242 -28.05 -21.69 -1.75
N LEU A 243 -29.23 -22.19 -1.33
CA LEU A 243 -29.35 -23.07 -0.18
C LEU A 243 -28.58 -24.38 -0.37
N ASP A 244 -28.67 -25.00 -1.54
CA ASP A 244 -27.93 -26.22 -1.85
C ASP A 244 -26.41 -26.00 -1.79
N LYS A 245 -25.92 -24.85 -2.26
CA LYS A 245 -24.50 -24.47 -2.15
C LYS A 245 -24.06 -24.36 -0.70
N LEU A 246 -24.85 -23.68 0.14
CA LEU A 246 -24.55 -23.54 1.57
C LEU A 246 -24.58 -24.89 2.29
N MET A 247 -25.54 -25.77 1.97
CA MET A 247 -25.60 -27.13 2.51
C MET A 247 -24.35 -27.95 2.15
N SER A 248 -23.82 -27.80 0.94
CA SER A 248 -22.54 -28.41 0.54
C SER A 248 -21.34 -27.85 1.31
N ILE A 249 -21.36 -26.55 1.65
CA ILE A 249 -20.33 -25.94 2.51
C ILE A 249 -20.44 -26.50 3.93
N LEU A 250 -21.65 -26.59 4.50
CA LEU A 250 -21.86 -27.16 5.84
C LEU A 250 -21.36 -28.60 5.93
N ALA A 251 -21.61 -29.43 4.92
CA ALA A 251 -21.11 -30.81 4.88
C ALA A 251 -19.57 -30.86 4.99
N ARG A 252 -18.88 -30.03 4.20
CA ARG A 252 -17.41 -29.91 4.24
C ARG A 252 -16.89 -29.35 5.56
N LEU A 253 -17.63 -28.44 6.20
CA LEU A 253 -17.26 -27.91 7.51
C LEU A 253 -17.44 -28.96 8.61
N ARG A 254 -18.51 -29.77 8.55
CA ARG A 254 -18.75 -30.87 9.47
C ARG A 254 -17.68 -31.94 9.40
N GLU A 255 -17.15 -32.25 8.21
CA GLU A 255 -16.03 -33.18 8.05
C GLU A 255 -14.75 -32.74 8.77
N ARG A 256 -14.53 -31.43 8.93
CA ARG A 256 -13.32 -30.90 9.60
C ARG A 256 -13.34 -31.08 11.10
N ASP A 257 -14.51 -30.88 11.72
CA ASP A 257 -14.73 -31.09 13.15
C ASP A 257 -16.21 -31.42 13.39
N PRO A 258 -16.58 -32.72 13.38
CA PRO A 258 -17.97 -33.14 13.54
C PRO A 258 -18.53 -32.75 14.91
N THR A 259 -17.71 -32.83 15.95
CA THR A 259 -18.13 -32.56 17.33
C THR A 259 -18.45 -31.08 17.52
N LEU A 260 -17.55 -30.19 17.09
CA LEU A 260 -17.77 -28.75 17.15
C LEU A 260 -18.98 -28.34 16.30
N PHE A 261 -19.11 -28.92 15.11
CA PHE A 261 -20.24 -28.64 14.23
C PHE A 261 -21.57 -29.03 14.87
N ASP A 262 -21.68 -30.25 15.40
CA ASP A 262 -22.93 -30.76 15.95
C ASP A 262 -23.35 -29.96 17.20
N GLN A 263 -22.38 -29.55 18.03
CA GLN A 263 -22.63 -28.64 19.17
C GLN A 263 -23.19 -27.29 18.72
N LEU A 264 -22.54 -26.63 17.74
CA LEU A 264 -23.00 -25.33 17.22
C LEU A 264 -24.36 -25.45 16.54
N ALA A 265 -24.58 -26.49 15.73
CA ALA A 265 -25.85 -26.73 15.06
C ALA A 265 -27.00 -26.92 16.05
N GLN A 266 -26.78 -27.69 17.13
CA GLN A 266 -27.77 -27.89 18.18
C GLN A 266 -28.07 -26.58 18.95
N ALA A 267 -27.03 -25.86 19.35
CA ALA A 267 -27.19 -24.62 20.12
C ALA A 267 -27.89 -23.53 19.29
N ILE A 268 -27.46 -23.31 18.04
CA ILE A 268 -28.00 -22.27 17.16
C ILE A 268 -29.42 -22.61 16.70
N SER A 269 -29.75 -23.89 16.44
CA SER A 269 -31.11 -24.28 16.07
C SER A 269 -32.14 -24.08 17.19
N SER A 270 -31.68 -23.96 18.45
CA SER A 270 -32.52 -23.65 19.60
C SER A 270 -32.83 -22.14 19.72
N ASP A 271 -32.09 -21.28 19.02
CA ASP A 271 -32.35 -19.84 18.97
C ASP A 271 -33.42 -19.54 17.91
N PRO A 272 -34.58 -18.95 18.29
CA PRO A 272 -35.65 -18.63 17.36
C PRO A 272 -35.25 -17.54 16.36
N ASN A 273 -34.30 -16.66 16.68
CA ASN A 273 -33.86 -15.60 15.80
C ASN A 273 -32.36 -15.25 15.96
N PRO A 274 -31.46 -16.08 15.41
CA PRO A 274 -30.01 -15.84 15.47
C PRO A 274 -29.59 -14.47 14.94
N GLU A 275 -30.28 -13.95 13.92
CA GLU A 275 -30.02 -12.63 13.35
C GLU A 275 -30.20 -11.49 14.35
N GLU A 276 -31.29 -11.54 15.14
CA GLU A 276 -31.54 -10.54 16.18
C GLU A 276 -30.52 -10.64 17.31
N SER A 277 -30.17 -11.87 17.72
CA SER A 277 -29.13 -12.14 18.73
C SER A 277 -27.77 -11.55 18.30
N ILE A 278 -27.39 -11.72 17.03
CA ILE A 278 -26.16 -11.14 16.45
C ILE A 278 -26.25 -9.60 16.43
N ALA A 279 -27.39 -9.03 16.03
CA ALA A 279 -27.60 -7.58 16.02
C ALA A 279 -27.59 -6.98 17.43
N GLU A 280 -28.07 -7.71 18.44
CA GLU A 280 -27.98 -7.32 19.85
C GLU A 280 -26.53 -7.31 20.34
N ILE A 281 -25.73 -8.32 19.99
CA ILE A 281 -24.29 -8.37 20.30
C ILE A 281 -23.56 -7.16 19.70
N MET A 282 -23.87 -6.79 18.45
CA MET A 282 -23.30 -5.59 17.81
C MET A 282 -23.63 -4.32 18.60
N ARG A 283 -24.92 -4.11 18.92
CA ARG A 283 -25.38 -2.94 19.70
C ARG A 283 -24.71 -2.89 21.07
N LYS A 284 -24.66 -4.02 21.79
CA LYS A 284 -24.04 -4.12 23.12
C LYS A 284 -22.54 -3.81 23.08
N TYR A 285 -21.84 -4.24 22.03
CA TYR A 285 -20.43 -3.91 21.84
C TYR A 285 -20.22 -2.43 21.53
N GLU A 286 -21.00 -1.87 20.60
CA GLU A 286 -20.88 -0.47 20.15
C GLU A 286 -21.09 0.51 21.30
N PHE A 287 -22.12 0.29 22.12
CA PHE A 287 -22.41 1.11 23.30
C PHE A 287 -21.63 0.69 24.56
N ARG A 288 -20.79 -0.34 24.47
CA ARG A 288 -20.02 -0.92 25.60
C ARG A 288 -20.88 -1.25 26.82
N THR A 289 -22.08 -1.76 26.59
CA THR A 289 -23.06 -2.06 27.66
C THR A 289 -22.95 -3.47 28.21
N ASP A 290 -22.12 -4.33 27.61
CA ASP A 290 -21.85 -5.70 28.05
C ASP A 290 -20.32 -5.92 28.18
N GLU A 291 -19.83 -5.94 29.41
CA GLU A 291 -18.39 -6.07 29.70
C GLU A 291 -17.81 -7.40 29.22
N GLU A 292 -18.62 -8.47 29.21
CA GLU A 292 -18.18 -9.79 28.75
C GLU A 292 -17.94 -9.78 27.24
N ILE A 293 -18.87 -9.22 26.46
CA ILE A 293 -18.74 -9.06 25.01
C ILE A 293 -17.54 -8.17 24.68
N VAL A 294 -17.36 -7.05 25.38
CA VAL A 294 -16.22 -6.15 25.19
C VAL A 294 -14.91 -6.86 25.49
N LYS A 295 -14.84 -7.66 26.57
CA LYS A 295 -13.65 -8.41 26.96
C LYS A 295 -13.31 -9.50 25.94
N ILE A 296 -14.32 -10.23 25.46
CA ILE A 296 -14.17 -11.25 24.41
C ILE A 296 -13.57 -10.63 23.13
N ILE A 297 -14.14 -9.52 22.66
CA ILE A 297 -13.68 -8.87 21.43
C ILE A 297 -12.28 -8.25 21.63
N SER A 298 -12.04 -7.58 22.76
CA SER A 298 -10.76 -6.94 23.07
C SER A 298 -9.61 -7.92 23.30
N ASN A 299 -9.87 -9.10 23.91
CA ASN A 299 -8.83 -10.11 24.14
C ASN A 299 -8.36 -10.76 22.83
N ARG A 300 -9.26 -10.92 21.85
CA ARG A 300 -8.89 -11.38 20.50
C ARG A 300 -7.94 -10.39 19.81
N GLN A 301 -8.18 -9.08 19.98
CA GLN A 301 -7.29 -8.03 19.43
C GLN A 301 -5.85 -8.18 19.94
N ARG A 302 -5.68 -8.45 21.24
CA ARG A 302 -4.36 -8.64 21.87
C ARG A 302 -3.64 -9.91 21.38
N LEU A 303 -4.38 -10.98 21.09
CA LEU A 303 -3.84 -12.23 20.54
C LEU A 303 -3.35 -12.07 19.10
N HIS A 304 -4.06 -11.30 18.27
CA HIS A 304 -3.59 -10.95 16.92
C HIS A 304 -2.35 -10.03 16.97
N PHE A 305 -2.25 -9.16 17.98
CA PHE A 305 -1.10 -8.28 18.21
C PHE A 305 0.15 -9.00 18.72
N ARG A 306 0.03 -9.94 19.68
CA ARG A 306 1.18 -10.64 20.28
C ARG A 306 1.93 -11.55 19.30
N LEU A 307 1.25 -12.09 18.29
CA LEU A 307 1.90 -12.86 17.22
C LEU A 307 2.78 -11.99 16.31
N ASN A 308 2.55 -10.67 16.27
CA ASN A 308 3.27 -9.72 15.44
C ASN A 308 4.39 -8.95 16.18
N HIS A 309 4.65 -9.25 17.45
CA HIS A 309 5.74 -8.64 18.25
C HIS A 309 6.76 -9.68 18.75
N MET A 310 6.83 -10.86 18.13
CA MET A 310 7.92 -11.82 18.40
C MET A 310 9.20 -11.58 17.57
N HIS A 311 9.29 -10.42 16.92
CA HIS A 311 10.50 -9.94 16.25
C HIS A 311 10.73 -8.47 16.59
N ASP A 312 11.02 -8.20 17.87
CA ASP A 312 11.83 -7.07 18.32
C ASP A 312 12.98 -7.61 19.18
#